data_AF-A0A2N3VM85-F1
#
_entry.id   AF-A0A2N3VM85-F1
#
_cell.length_a   1.000
_cell.length_b   1.000
_cell.length_c   1.000
_cell.angle_alpha   90.00
_cell.angle_beta   90.00
_cell.angle_gamma   90.00
#
_symmetry.space_group_name_H-M   'P 1'
#
loop_
_entity.id
_entity.type
_entity.pdbx_description
1 polymer ?
#
loop_
_entity_poly.entity_id
_entity_poly.type
_entity_poly.pdbx_seq_one_letter_code
_entity_poly.pdbx_strand_id
1 'polypeptide(L)'
;MRRFEYQVHISVQAVLEMLAGGTVIHVTCEHIEDVTVARTGDSQCVDGVFWDFQQIKTRDAVEPWTLTDVFRSGPLKSLWRTHETVTGTGLTYQLTAGLEGHLDPADEAVQALSNKLFRLV
;
A
#
# COMPACT_ATOMS: atom_id res chain seq x y z
N MET A 1 7.88 -16.94 -8.83
CA MET A 1 7.56 -17.19 -7.41
C MET A 1 7.88 -16.01 -6.52
N ARG A 2 9.06 -15.39 -6.60
CA ARG A 2 9.45 -14.19 -5.79
C ARG A 2 8.40 -13.09 -5.62
N ARG A 3 7.66 -12.73 -6.68
CA ARG A 3 6.62 -11.69 -6.58
C ARG A 3 5.49 -12.03 -5.59
N PHE A 4 5.16 -13.32 -5.44
CA PHE A 4 4.21 -13.78 -4.42
C PHE A 4 4.84 -13.79 -3.02
N GLU A 5 6.15 -14.03 -2.90
CA GLU A 5 6.84 -14.08 -1.60
C GLU A 5 6.76 -12.73 -0.88
N TYR A 6 6.99 -11.63 -1.59
CA TYR A 6 6.91 -10.31 -0.96
C TYR A 6 5.46 -9.92 -0.61
N GLN A 7 4.48 -10.25 -1.45
CA GLN A 7 3.05 -10.09 -1.12
C GLN A 7 2.68 -10.90 0.14
N VAL A 8 3.24 -12.10 0.30
CA VAL A 8 3.09 -12.91 1.52
C VAL A 8 3.74 -12.22 2.73
N HIS A 9 4.95 -11.66 2.59
CA HIS A 9 5.61 -10.93 3.68
C HIS A 9 4.84 -9.68 4.14
N ILE A 10 4.17 -8.99 3.23
CA ILE A 10 3.31 -7.85 3.60
C ILE A 10 2.02 -8.34 4.25
N SER A 11 1.34 -9.31 3.65
CA SER A 11 0.06 -9.81 4.16
C SER A 11 0.17 -10.54 5.49
N VAL A 12 1.29 -11.25 5.76
CA VAL A 12 1.47 -12.00 7.01
C VAL A 12 1.47 -11.08 8.24
N GLN A 13 1.92 -9.83 8.11
CA GLN A 13 1.87 -8.87 9.22
C GLN A 13 0.42 -8.59 9.64
N ALA A 14 -0.46 -8.33 8.66
CA ALA A 14 -1.88 -8.13 8.92
C ALA A 14 -2.58 -9.40 9.42
N VAL A 15 -2.19 -10.58 8.92
CA VAL A 15 -2.71 -11.87 9.40
C VAL A 15 -2.30 -12.12 10.86
N LEU A 16 -1.04 -11.85 11.22
CA LEU A 16 -0.57 -11.99 12.60
C LEU A 16 -1.29 -11.01 13.54
N GLU A 17 -1.50 -9.77 13.10
CA GLU A 17 -2.30 -8.78 13.83
C GLU A 17 -3.73 -9.29 14.08
N MET A 18 -4.39 -9.82 13.04
CA MET A 18 -5.72 -10.42 13.15
C MET A 18 -5.76 -11.59 14.14
N LEU A 19 -4.80 -12.52 14.04
CA LEU A 19 -4.71 -13.69 14.92
C LEU A 19 -4.38 -13.33 16.37
N ALA A 20 -3.69 -12.22 16.60
CA ALA A 20 -3.42 -11.68 17.93
C ALA A 20 -4.62 -10.97 18.57
N GLY A 21 -5.78 -10.91 17.88
CA GLY A 21 -6.97 -10.18 18.35
C GLY A 21 -6.83 -8.67 18.20
N GLY A 22 -6.00 -8.22 17.25
CA GLY A 22 -5.87 -6.81 16.87
C GLY A 22 -7.10 -6.29 16.12
N THR A 23 -6.93 -5.18 15.39
CA THR A 23 -8.05 -4.50 14.72
C THR A 23 -8.34 -5.05 13.33
N VAL A 24 -7.40 -5.78 12.72
CA VAL A 24 -7.60 -6.43 11.41
C VAL A 24 -8.68 -7.49 11.53
N ILE A 25 -9.68 -7.39 10.64
CA ILE A 25 -10.79 -8.34 10.54
C ILE A 25 -10.78 -9.13 9.23
N HIS A 26 -9.99 -8.68 8.25
CA HIS A 26 -9.94 -9.30 6.93
C HIS A 26 -8.63 -9.01 6.21
N VAL A 27 -8.08 -10.03 5.55
CA VAL A 27 -6.92 -9.92 4.65
C VAL A 27 -7.22 -10.74 3.39
N THR A 28 -7.11 -10.11 2.22
CA THR A 28 -7.33 -10.78 0.92
C THR A 28 -6.19 -10.48 -0.05
N CYS A 29 -5.80 -11.51 -0.81
CA CYS A 29 -4.69 -11.50 -1.77
C CYS A 29 -5.11 -12.19 -3.09
N GLU A 30 -6.21 -11.74 -3.69
CA GLU A 30 -6.81 -12.40 -4.87
C GLU A 30 -5.95 -12.30 -6.14
N HIS A 31 -5.28 -11.17 -6.35
CA HIS A 31 -4.46 -10.93 -7.52
C HIS A 31 -3.00 -10.76 -7.12
N ILE A 32 -2.10 -11.09 -8.06
CA ILE A 32 -0.67 -10.82 -7.88
C ILE A 32 -0.48 -9.33 -7.61
N GLU A 33 0.34 -9.00 -6.61
CA GLU A 33 0.62 -7.62 -6.19
C GLU A 33 -0.52 -6.89 -5.49
N ASP A 34 -1.71 -7.48 -5.36
CA ASP A 34 -2.85 -6.83 -4.72
C ASP A 34 -3.06 -7.40 -3.31
N VAL A 35 -3.05 -6.53 -2.31
CA VAL A 35 -3.39 -6.88 -0.93
C VAL A 35 -4.48 -5.96 -0.44
N THR A 36 -5.56 -6.52 0.10
CA THR A 36 -6.61 -5.75 0.76
C THR A 36 -6.62 -6.11 2.23
N VAL A 37 -6.60 -5.10 3.10
CA VAL A 37 -6.73 -5.30 4.55
C VAL A 37 -7.87 -4.45 5.08
N ALA A 38 -8.77 -5.06 5.86
CA ALA A 38 -9.84 -4.34 6.54
C ALA A 38 -9.59 -4.32 8.05
N ARG A 39 -9.75 -3.16 8.68
CA ARG A 39 -9.55 -2.93 10.11
C ARG A 39 -10.78 -2.31 10.75
N THR A 40 -11.00 -2.58 12.02
CA THR A 40 -12.06 -1.96 12.83
C THR A 40 -11.49 -0.92 13.78
N GLY A 41 -12.35 -0.03 14.29
CA GLY A 41 -11.96 0.90 15.35
C GLY A 41 -11.11 2.08 14.89
N ASP A 42 -11.00 2.33 13.57
CA ASP A 42 -10.44 3.58 13.08
C ASP A 42 -11.45 4.72 13.29
N SER A 43 -11.01 5.78 13.96
CA SER A 43 -11.81 6.97 14.25
C SER A 43 -12.31 7.71 13.00
N GLN A 44 -11.70 7.47 11.84
CA GLN A 44 -12.08 8.08 10.57
C GLN A 44 -13.27 7.36 9.90
N CYS A 45 -13.64 6.16 10.38
CA CYS A 45 -14.66 5.33 9.73
C CYS A 45 -16.07 5.57 10.29
N VAL A 46 -16.98 5.97 9.41
CA VAL A 46 -18.42 6.14 9.75
C VAL A 46 -19.13 4.79 9.92
N ASP A 47 -18.72 3.79 9.16
CA ASP A 47 -19.22 2.40 9.17
C ASP A 47 -18.42 1.48 10.12
N GLY A 48 -17.39 2.03 10.77
CA GLY A 48 -16.51 1.31 11.69
C GLY A 48 -15.48 0.40 11.02
N VAL A 49 -15.37 0.39 9.68
CA VAL A 49 -14.38 -0.41 8.95
C VAL A 49 -13.51 0.46 8.04
N PHE A 50 -12.20 0.34 8.22
CA PHE A 50 -11.19 1.00 7.40
C PHE A 50 -10.57 0.02 6.42
N TRP A 51 -10.65 0.33 5.13
CA TRP A 51 -10.11 -0.51 4.06
C TRP A 51 -8.79 0.04 3.55
N ASP A 52 -7.77 -0.79 3.52
CA ASP A 52 -6.49 -0.47 2.89
C ASP A 52 -6.30 -1.32 1.65
N PHE A 53 -6.38 -0.69 0.49
CA PHE A 53 -6.10 -1.32 -0.80
C PHE A 53 -4.66 -1.04 -1.18
N GLN A 54 -3.85 -2.10 -1.21
CA GLN A 54 -2.42 -2.02 -1.41
C GLN A 54 -2.03 -2.59 -2.77
N GLN A 55 -1.16 -1.87 -3.47
CA GLN A 55 -0.47 -2.36 -4.65
C GLN A 55 1.02 -2.54 -4.34
N ILE A 56 1.44 -3.79 -4.29
CA ILE A 56 2.80 -4.20 -3.91
C ILE A 56 3.68 -4.32 -5.15
N LYS A 57 4.81 -3.61 -5.19
CA LYS A 57 5.76 -3.67 -6.30
C LYS A 57 7.06 -4.29 -5.84
N THR A 58 7.43 -5.33 -6.57
CA THR A 58 8.68 -6.09 -6.38
C THR A 58 9.60 -5.83 -7.55
N ARG A 59 10.90 -6.04 -7.34
CA ARG A 59 11.86 -6.01 -8.45
C ARG A 59 13.03 -6.95 -8.16
N ASP A 60 13.67 -7.41 -9.23
CA ASP A 60 14.85 -8.28 -9.12
C ASP A 60 16.16 -7.51 -8.85
N ALA A 61 16.15 -6.18 -9.00
CA ALA A 61 17.29 -5.30 -8.80
C ALA A 61 17.55 -5.01 -7.31
N VAL A 62 18.84 -4.95 -6.93
CA VAL A 62 19.29 -4.74 -5.53
C VAL A 62 19.49 -3.26 -5.20
N GLU A 63 19.57 -2.42 -6.22
CA GLU A 63 19.67 -0.97 -6.12
C GLU A 63 18.43 -0.39 -5.43
N PRO A 64 18.45 0.84 -4.88
CA PRO A 64 17.26 1.51 -4.33
C PRO A 64 16.27 1.99 -5.40
N TRP A 65 15.00 2.23 -5.03
CA TRP A 65 13.95 2.65 -5.97
C TRP A 65 14.06 4.15 -6.25
N THR A 66 14.21 4.57 -7.51
CA THR A 66 13.95 5.98 -7.85
C THR A 66 12.45 6.24 -7.90
N LEU A 67 12.01 7.49 -7.76
CA LEU A 67 10.58 7.80 -7.92
C LEU A 67 10.09 7.48 -9.35
N THR A 68 10.98 7.59 -10.34
CA THR A 68 10.68 7.23 -11.73
C THR A 68 10.39 5.74 -11.88
N ASP A 69 11.17 4.87 -11.22
CA ASP A 69 10.94 3.42 -11.24
C ASP A 69 9.58 3.06 -10.62
N VAL A 70 9.24 3.72 -9.50
CA VAL A 70 7.94 3.54 -8.85
C VAL A 70 6.82 3.88 -9.83
N PHE A 71 6.85 5.04 -10.48
CA PHE A 71 5.81 5.39 -11.46
C PHE A 71 5.74 4.42 -12.64
N ARG A 72 6.90 3.99 -13.17
CA ARG A 72 6.96 3.05 -14.29
C ARG A 72 6.41 1.66 -13.94
N SER A 73 6.55 1.23 -12.69
CA SER A 73 5.99 -0.05 -12.21
C SER A 73 4.45 -0.05 -12.12
N GLY A 74 3.81 1.11 -12.36
CA GLY A 74 2.36 1.26 -12.49
C GLY A 74 1.50 1.11 -11.22
N PRO A 75 1.99 1.31 -9.98
CA PRO A 75 1.15 1.20 -8.80
C PRO A 75 0.07 2.27 -8.77
N LEU A 76 0.41 3.51 -9.13
CA LEU A 76 -0.56 4.60 -9.16
C LEU A 76 -1.70 4.37 -10.15
N LYS A 77 -1.40 3.83 -11.35
CA LYS A 77 -2.44 3.48 -12.33
C LYS A 77 -3.38 2.41 -11.77
N SER A 78 -2.87 1.46 -11.01
CA SER A 78 -3.67 0.38 -10.44
C SER A 78 -4.52 0.88 -9.28
N LEU A 79 -3.92 1.62 -8.35
CA LEU A 79 -4.64 2.27 -7.25
C LEU A 79 -5.68 3.29 -7.75
N TRP A 80 -5.42 3.98 -8.87
CA TRP A 80 -6.41 4.86 -9.49
C TRP A 80 -7.65 4.09 -9.97
N ARG A 81 -7.47 2.92 -10.58
CA ARG A 81 -8.61 2.05 -10.96
C ARG A 81 -9.38 1.56 -9.74
N THR A 82 -8.68 1.24 -8.65
CA THR A 82 -9.32 0.92 -7.37
C THR A 82 -10.14 2.10 -6.87
N HIS A 83 -9.57 3.32 -6.85
CA HIS A 83 -10.29 4.55 -6.50
C HIS A 83 -11.57 4.71 -7.30
N GLU A 84 -11.50 4.62 -8.64
CA GLU A 84 -12.67 4.73 -9.51
C GLU A 84 -13.75 3.68 -9.21
N THR A 85 -13.35 2.50 -8.73
CA THR A 85 -14.27 1.40 -8.40
C THR A 85 -14.94 1.60 -7.05
N VAL A 86 -14.20 2.07 -6.04
CA VAL A 86 -14.71 2.18 -4.65
C VAL A 86 -15.23 3.57 -4.32
N THR A 87 -14.90 4.59 -5.10
CA THR A 87 -15.42 5.94 -4.91
C THR A 87 -16.95 5.96 -5.03
N GLY A 88 -17.62 6.65 -4.11
CA GLY A 88 -19.08 6.69 -4.06
C GLY A 88 -19.77 5.47 -3.46
N THR A 89 -19.03 4.42 -3.07
CA THR A 89 -19.61 3.24 -2.37
C THR A 89 -19.89 3.50 -0.89
N GLY A 90 -19.33 4.59 -0.33
CA GLY A 90 -19.42 4.93 1.10
C GLY A 90 -18.35 4.30 1.98
N LEU A 91 -17.46 3.48 1.42
CA LEU A 91 -16.32 2.91 2.16
C LEU A 91 -15.36 4.02 2.61
N THR A 92 -14.85 3.88 3.83
CA THR A 92 -13.68 4.65 4.29
C THR A 92 -12.41 3.85 3.95
N TYR A 93 -11.51 4.43 3.16
CA TYR A 93 -10.35 3.68 2.68
C TYR A 93 -9.09 4.53 2.47
N GLN A 94 -7.96 3.84 2.40
CA GLN A 94 -6.70 4.34 1.89
C GLN A 94 -6.18 3.51 0.71
N LEU A 95 -5.26 4.10 -0.04
CA LEU A 95 -4.60 3.49 -1.18
C LEU A 95 -3.09 3.50 -0.92
N THR A 96 -2.48 2.32 -0.88
CA THR A 96 -1.08 2.18 -0.49
C THR A 96 -0.26 1.60 -1.63
N ALA A 97 0.81 2.27 -2.04
CA ALA A 97 1.83 1.67 -2.89
C ALA A 97 2.92 1.06 -2.00
N GLY A 98 2.94 -0.27 -1.86
CA GLY A 98 3.98 -0.98 -1.13
C GLY A 98 5.16 -1.29 -2.05
N LEU A 99 6.40 -1.07 -1.61
CA LEU A 99 7.60 -1.34 -2.39
C LEU A 99 8.46 -2.39 -1.69
N GLU A 100 9.07 -3.28 -2.46
CA GLU A 100 10.14 -4.16 -1.99
C GLU A 100 11.46 -3.42 -1.92
N GLY A 101 11.96 -3.19 -0.70
CA GLY A 101 13.16 -2.40 -0.46
C GLY A 101 12.84 -0.93 -0.14
N HIS A 102 13.78 -0.03 -0.42
CA HIS A 102 13.68 1.39 -0.04
C HIS A 102 13.79 2.32 -1.25
N LEU A 103 13.27 3.54 -1.10
CA LEU A 103 13.49 4.63 -2.05
C LEU A 103 14.93 5.12 -1.97
N ASP A 104 15.52 5.49 -3.10
CA ASP A 104 16.84 6.09 -3.17
C ASP A 104 16.83 7.47 -2.47
N PRO A 105 17.55 7.65 -1.35
CA PRO A 105 17.62 8.94 -0.68
C PRO A 105 18.37 10.01 -1.50
N ALA A 106 19.16 9.61 -2.49
CA ALA A 106 19.86 10.51 -3.39
C ALA A 106 19.02 10.93 -4.61
N ASP A 107 17.85 10.29 -4.84
CA ASP A 107 16.96 10.66 -5.95
C ASP A 107 16.38 12.06 -5.72
N GLU A 108 16.67 12.99 -6.63
CA GLU A 108 16.26 14.40 -6.51
C GLU A 108 14.73 14.54 -6.38
N ALA A 109 13.98 13.67 -7.06
CA ALA A 109 12.52 13.68 -7.01
C ALA A 109 11.98 13.22 -5.65
N VAL A 110 12.60 12.20 -5.03
CA VAL A 110 12.30 11.80 -3.64
C VAL A 110 12.62 12.93 -2.66
N GLN A 111 13.78 13.59 -2.80
CA GLN A 111 14.16 14.73 -1.95
C GLN A 111 13.21 15.92 -2.12
N ALA A 112 12.78 16.22 -3.34
CA ALA A 112 11.83 17.28 -3.61
C ALA A 112 10.45 16.99 -2.97
N LEU A 113 10.01 15.73 -3.00
CA LEU A 113 8.75 15.30 -2.40
C LEU A 113 8.81 15.42 -0.87
N SER A 114 9.86 14.90 -0.23
CA SER A 114 10.00 14.95 1.23
C SER A 114 10.02 16.41 1.74
N ASN A 115 10.79 17.28 1.10
CA ASN A 115 10.89 18.70 1.47
C ASN A 115 9.58 19.48 1.31
N LYS A 116 8.66 19.04 0.44
CA LYS A 116 7.34 19.64 0.29
C LYS A 116 6.35 19.17 1.35
N LEU A 117 6.41 17.90 1.74
CA LEU A 117 5.57 17.36 2.82
C LEU A 117 5.87 17.99 4.19
N PHE A 118 7.13 18.34 4.47
CA PHE A 118 7.52 19.00 5.73
C PHE A 118 7.25 20.50 5.80
N ARG A 119 6.80 21.14 4.71
CA ARG A 119 6.47 22.59 4.68
C ARG A 119 4.98 22.91 4.86
N LEU A 120 4.16 21.89 5.14
CA LEU A 120 2.69 22.00 5.25
C LEU A 120 2.16 21.63 6.63
N VAL A 121 3.01 21.65 7.66
CA VAL A 121 2.63 21.49 9.08
C VAL A 121 2.64 22.85 9.76
#